data_AF-M0EQN8-F1
#
_entry.id   AF-M0EQN8-F1
#
_cell.length_a   1.000
_cell.length_b   1.000
_cell.length_c   1.000
_cell.angle_alpha   90.00
_cell.angle_beta   90.00
_cell.angle_gamma   90.00
#
_symmetry.space_group_name_H-M   'P 1'
#
loop_
_entity.id
_entity.type
_entity.pdbx_description
1 polymer ?
#
loop_
_entity_poly.entity_id
_entity_poly.type
_entity_poly.pdbx_seq_one_letter_code
_entity_poly.pdbx_strand_id
1 'polypeptide(L)'
;MSADTILSVVDVTDAIAFTAEQRDDIKLITEKEAFGGVSLDELSVGVEKTTNRVEITTDKPNVVGIGGASVSVELYVPEQMAVDRLQTTDGAVTAQRVPDGAVLQSRDGAVQITDAQGEVTAETNDGDITVNGTGGTLSAVTQDGSIQVRDPARIGEISTQDGDIMTDVPAVAKDAEIETSDGDLLLRIGEALDTVLTVGTADGEILVSDVAPGLQIQRQSDSELEAVVGDGTTPLRAHTYDGDVMLRA
;
A
#
# COMPACT_ATOMS: atom_id res chain seq x y z
N MET A 1 -5.13 -27.41 7.74
CA MET A 1 -6.23 -26.52 7.29
C MET A 1 -6.57 -26.89 5.84
N SER A 2 -7.76 -26.58 5.30
CA SER A 2 -7.99 -26.84 3.87
C SER A 2 -7.13 -25.87 3.05
N ALA A 3 -6.72 -26.28 1.85
CA ALA A 3 -5.95 -25.42 0.94
C ALA A 3 -6.71 -24.15 0.51
N ASP A 4 -8.04 -24.12 0.72
CA ASP A 4 -8.93 -23.03 0.32
C ASP A 4 -9.35 -22.13 1.49
N THR A 5 -8.65 -22.18 2.64
CA THR A 5 -8.99 -21.32 3.78
C THR A 5 -8.37 -19.94 3.59
N ILE A 6 -9.21 -18.90 3.62
CA ILE A 6 -8.80 -17.50 3.47
C ILE A 6 -8.77 -16.80 4.83
N LEU A 7 -7.73 -16.02 5.10
CA LEU A 7 -7.60 -15.22 6.32
C LEU A 7 -8.12 -13.79 6.10
N SER A 8 -8.89 -13.30 7.07
CA SER A 8 -9.16 -11.87 7.24
C SER A 8 -8.86 -11.44 8.66
N VAL A 9 -8.23 -10.28 8.79
CA VAL A 9 -7.90 -9.65 10.07
C VAL A 9 -8.49 -8.26 9.98
N VAL A 10 -9.60 -8.03 10.69
CA VAL A 10 -10.43 -6.84 10.49
C VAL A 10 -10.87 -6.29 11.83
N ASP A 11 -11.29 -5.02 11.86
CA ASP A 11 -11.69 -4.34 13.08
C ASP A 11 -10.62 -4.47 14.18
N VAL A 12 -9.34 -4.46 13.79
CA VAL A 12 -8.25 -4.39 14.75
C VAL A 12 -8.18 -2.96 15.28
N THR A 13 -8.04 -2.84 16.59
CA THR A 13 -8.06 -1.54 17.28
C THR A 13 -6.71 -0.84 17.28
N ASP A 14 -5.63 -1.56 16.97
CA ASP A 14 -4.25 -1.06 16.93
C ASP A 14 -3.43 -1.82 15.86
N ALA A 15 -2.12 -1.85 15.99
CA ALA A 15 -1.21 -2.38 14.97
C ALA A 15 -1.47 -3.84 14.57
N ILE A 16 -1.29 -4.13 13.28
CA ILE A 16 -1.27 -5.47 12.71
C ILE A 16 0.13 -5.74 12.17
N ALA A 17 0.76 -6.80 12.65
CA ALA A 17 1.98 -7.36 12.08
C ALA A 17 1.68 -8.74 11.50
N PHE A 18 1.79 -8.91 10.19
CA PHE A 18 1.55 -10.16 9.48
C PHE A 18 2.83 -10.69 8.84
N THR A 19 3.07 -11.98 8.96
CA THR A 19 4.15 -12.68 8.26
C THR A 19 3.69 -14.06 7.81
N ALA A 20 3.77 -14.34 6.51
CA ALA A 20 3.62 -15.71 6.03
C ALA A 20 4.95 -16.46 6.12
N GLU A 21 4.93 -17.71 6.59
CA GLU A 21 6.13 -18.54 6.74
C GLU A 21 5.82 -20.03 6.61
N GLN A 22 6.86 -20.86 6.53
CA GLN A 22 6.68 -22.31 6.52
C GLN A 22 6.20 -22.81 7.88
N ARG A 23 4.89 -23.06 7.97
CA ARG A 23 4.20 -23.59 9.14
C ARG A 23 2.88 -24.27 8.76
N ASP A 24 2.27 -25.01 9.68
CA ASP A 24 1.03 -25.76 9.47
C ASP A 24 -0.16 -25.24 10.31
N ASP A 25 0.08 -24.24 11.17
CA ASP A 25 -0.88 -23.57 12.03
C ASP A 25 -0.86 -22.04 11.82
N ILE A 26 -1.84 -21.34 12.38
CA ILE A 26 -1.83 -19.89 12.51
C ILE A 26 -1.44 -19.58 13.95
N LYS A 27 -0.34 -18.84 14.14
CA LYS A 27 0.04 -18.30 15.45
C LYS A 27 -0.40 -16.85 15.53
N LEU A 28 -1.22 -16.58 16.55
CA LEU A 28 -1.73 -15.26 16.90
C LEU A 28 -1.15 -14.87 18.26
N ILE A 29 -0.40 -13.77 18.30
CA ILE A 29 0.03 -13.09 19.52
C ILE A 29 -0.76 -11.79 19.60
N THR A 30 -1.27 -11.46 20.78
CA THR A 30 -1.98 -10.21 21.02
C THR A 30 -1.42 -9.51 22.23
N GLU A 31 -1.28 -8.19 22.11
CA GLU A 31 -0.92 -7.31 23.21
C GLU A 31 -2.08 -6.38 23.47
N LYS A 32 -2.50 -6.32 24.73
CA LYS A 32 -3.62 -5.51 25.18
C LYS A 32 -3.09 -4.41 26.06
N GLU A 33 -3.41 -3.18 25.74
CA GLU A 33 -3.10 -2.01 26.55
C GLU A 33 -4.39 -1.36 27.05
N ALA A 34 -4.39 -0.91 28.30
CA ALA A 34 -5.50 -0.19 28.91
C ALA A 34 -4.99 0.83 29.92
N PHE A 35 -5.58 2.02 29.93
CA PHE A 35 -5.29 3.07 30.90
C PHE A 35 -6.52 3.92 31.20
N GLY A 36 -6.43 4.75 32.23
CA GLY A 36 -7.51 5.68 32.59
C GLY A 36 -8.78 5.00 33.09
N GLY A 37 -8.64 3.86 33.78
CA GLY A 37 -9.76 3.15 34.40
C GLY A 37 -10.40 2.06 33.53
N VAL A 38 -9.92 1.85 32.31
CA VAL A 38 -10.29 0.68 31.49
C VAL A 38 -9.56 -0.56 31.99
N SER A 39 -10.26 -1.69 32.07
CA SER A 39 -9.68 -2.98 32.40
C SER A 39 -9.24 -3.75 31.15
N LEU A 40 -8.14 -4.49 31.25
CA LEU A 40 -7.70 -5.42 30.20
C LEU A 40 -8.74 -6.52 29.90
N ASP A 41 -9.60 -6.83 30.87
CA ASP A 41 -10.66 -7.82 30.72
C ASP A 41 -11.82 -7.33 29.83
N GLU A 42 -11.93 -6.01 29.62
CA GLU A 42 -12.92 -5.41 28.72
C GLU A 42 -12.49 -5.44 27.25
N LEU A 43 -11.22 -5.72 26.99
CA LEU A 43 -10.67 -5.89 25.65
C LEU A 43 -10.82 -7.35 25.22
N SER A 44 -11.24 -7.58 23.98
CA SER A 44 -11.45 -8.94 23.46
C SER A 44 -10.79 -9.17 22.11
N VAL A 45 -10.51 -10.43 21.82
CA VAL A 45 -9.99 -10.90 20.54
C VAL A 45 -10.94 -12.00 20.08
N GLY A 46 -11.64 -11.76 18.97
CA GLY A 46 -12.52 -12.72 18.33
C GLY A 46 -11.75 -13.55 17.31
N VAL A 47 -11.98 -14.86 17.30
CA VAL A 47 -11.51 -15.74 16.22
C VAL A 47 -12.70 -16.57 15.76
N GLU A 48 -13.22 -16.27 14.58
CA GLU A 48 -14.29 -17.01 13.95
C GLU A 48 -13.73 -17.88 12.83
N LYS A 49 -14.13 -19.16 12.83
CA LYS A 49 -13.68 -20.12 11.83
C LYS A 49 -14.86 -20.80 11.17
N THR A 50 -14.91 -20.69 9.85
CA THR A 50 -15.82 -21.47 9.01
C THR A 50 -15.03 -22.54 8.25
N THR A 51 -15.68 -23.22 7.29
CA THR A 51 -15.03 -24.22 6.45
C THR A 51 -13.92 -23.65 5.57
N ASN A 52 -14.03 -22.38 5.15
CA ASN A 52 -13.16 -21.74 4.16
C ASN A 52 -12.66 -20.34 4.58
N ARG A 53 -12.95 -19.90 5.79
CA ARG A 53 -12.50 -18.59 6.30
C ARG A 53 -12.05 -18.70 7.76
N VAL A 54 -10.99 -17.97 8.07
CA VAL A 54 -10.61 -17.59 9.43
C VAL A 54 -10.71 -16.07 9.50
N GLU A 55 -11.49 -15.57 10.44
CA GLU A 55 -11.63 -14.15 10.70
C GLU A 55 -11.14 -13.83 12.12
N ILE A 56 -10.30 -12.81 12.23
CA ILE A 56 -9.74 -12.33 13.49
C ILE A 56 -10.16 -10.89 13.68
N THR A 57 -10.77 -10.60 14.82
CA THR A 57 -11.24 -9.27 15.20
C THR A 57 -10.77 -8.89 16.60
N THR A 58 -10.75 -7.60 16.91
CA THR A 58 -10.52 -7.12 18.27
C THR A 58 -11.64 -6.17 18.68
N ASP A 59 -11.93 -6.10 19.97
CA ASP A 59 -12.96 -5.19 20.48
C ASP A 59 -12.44 -4.45 21.72
N LYS A 60 -12.83 -3.17 21.84
CA LYS A 60 -12.52 -2.31 22.97
C LYS A 60 -13.79 -1.58 23.43
N PRO A 61 -13.97 -1.31 24.74
CA PRO A 61 -15.12 -0.57 25.21
C PRO A 61 -15.10 0.89 24.72
N ASN A 62 -16.29 1.46 24.50
CA ASN A 62 -16.41 2.90 24.27
C ASN A 62 -16.09 3.66 25.55
N VAL A 63 -14.95 4.36 25.58
CA VAL A 63 -14.49 5.10 26.76
C VAL A 63 -15.04 6.53 26.71
N VAL A 64 -15.68 6.97 27.81
CA VAL A 64 -16.13 8.36 28.01
C VAL A 64 -15.29 9.00 29.11
N GLY A 65 -14.42 9.94 28.75
CA GLY A 65 -13.50 10.62 29.69
C GLY A 65 -12.03 10.45 29.31
N ILE A 66 -11.12 10.55 30.28
CA ILE A 66 -9.68 10.34 30.07
C ILE A 66 -9.38 8.86 30.29
N GLY A 67 -9.23 8.11 29.19
CA GLY A 67 -8.84 6.71 29.20
C GLY A 67 -8.71 6.20 27.77
N GLY A 68 -8.13 5.02 27.62
CA GLY A 68 -7.89 4.45 26.31
C GLY A 68 -7.53 2.98 26.44
N ALA A 69 -7.73 2.29 25.33
CA ALA A 69 -7.51 0.86 25.25
C ALA A 69 -7.17 0.50 23.81
N SER A 70 -6.27 -0.47 23.63
CA SER A 70 -5.83 -0.90 22.32
C SER A 70 -5.47 -2.39 22.34
N VAL A 71 -5.63 -3.04 21.19
CA VAL A 71 -5.26 -4.44 20.98
C VAL A 71 -4.47 -4.52 19.69
N SER A 72 -3.18 -4.80 19.81
CA SER A 72 -2.34 -5.10 18.66
C SER A 72 -2.32 -6.61 18.39
N VAL A 73 -2.10 -6.96 17.13
CA VAL A 73 -2.15 -8.33 16.63
C VAL A 73 -0.87 -8.62 15.86
N GLU A 74 -0.18 -9.68 16.26
CA GLU A 74 0.96 -10.23 15.52
C GLU A 74 0.62 -11.66 15.05
N LEU A 75 0.75 -11.87 13.75
CA LEU A 75 0.28 -13.05 13.04
C LEU A 75 1.40 -13.70 12.24
N TYR A 76 1.53 -14.99 12.44
CA TYR A 76 2.37 -15.85 11.64
C TYR A 76 1.52 -16.95 11.02
N VAL A 77 1.49 -16.98 9.69
CA VAL A 77 0.49 -17.72 8.91
C VAL A 77 1.18 -18.66 7.92
N PRO A 78 0.61 -19.83 7.57
CA PRO A 78 1.18 -20.70 6.55
C PRO A 78 1.39 -19.98 5.23
N GLU A 79 2.57 -20.15 4.61
CA GLU A 79 2.99 -19.49 3.36
C GLU A 79 2.07 -19.74 2.15
N GLN A 80 1.24 -20.77 2.20
CA GLN A 80 0.26 -21.12 1.16
C GLN A 80 -1.17 -20.65 1.48
N MET A 81 -1.38 -19.95 2.59
CA MET A 81 -2.72 -19.52 3.00
C MET A 81 -3.04 -18.15 2.43
N ALA A 82 -4.10 -18.08 1.62
CA ALA A 82 -4.58 -16.84 1.05
C ALA A 82 -5.00 -15.83 2.14
N VAL A 83 -4.72 -14.54 1.87
CA VAL A 83 -5.11 -13.42 2.73
C VAL A 83 -6.02 -12.52 1.93
N ASP A 84 -7.20 -12.22 2.48
CA ASP A 84 -8.16 -11.29 1.88
C ASP A 84 -7.84 -9.86 2.29
N ARG A 85 -7.76 -9.62 3.61
CA ARG A 85 -7.65 -8.27 4.15
C ARG A 85 -6.97 -8.22 5.51
N LEU A 86 -6.15 -7.19 5.71
CA LEU A 86 -5.57 -6.76 6.98
C LEU A 86 -6.01 -5.31 7.24
N GLN A 87 -6.89 -5.10 8.21
CA GLN A 87 -7.52 -3.80 8.45
C GLN A 87 -7.49 -3.42 9.93
N THR A 88 -6.98 -2.22 10.18
CA THR A 88 -7.04 -1.54 11.49
C THR A 88 -7.55 -0.12 11.32
N THR A 89 -7.88 0.54 12.43
CA THR A 89 -8.23 1.97 12.44
C THR A 89 -7.01 2.81 12.82
N ASP A 90 -6.49 2.62 14.03
CA ASP A 90 -5.54 3.57 14.62
C ASP A 90 -4.07 3.15 14.35
N GLY A 91 -3.82 1.85 14.24
CA GLY A 91 -2.46 1.30 14.21
C GLY A 91 -1.84 1.18 12.82
N ALA A 92 -0.54 0.88 12.78
CA ALA A 92 0.15 0.55 11.52
C ALA A 92 -0.19 -0.87 11.04
N VAL A 93 -0.17 -1.09 9.72
CA VAL A 93 -0.24 -2.43 9.13
C VAL A 93 1.11 -2.78 8.51
N THR A 94 1.76 -3.81 9.02
CA THR A 94 2.99 -4.37 8.44
C THR A 94 2.71 -5.77 7.92
N ALA A 95 3.01 -6.04 6.65
CA ALA A 95 2.83 -7.36 6.05
C ALA A 95 4.09 -7.82 5.32
N GLN A 96 4.49 -9.07 5.58
CA GLN A 96 5.66 -9.70 4.99
C GLN A 96 5.29 -11.02 4.31
N ARG A 97 5.82 -11.23 3.09
CA ARG A 97 5.67 -12.48 2.32
C ARG A 97 4.21 -12.83 2.03
N VAL A 98 3.40 -11.87 1.57
CA VAL A 98 1.97 -12.07 1.30
C VAL A 98 1.78 -13.04 0.12
N PRO A 99 1.07 -14.18 0.26
CA PRO A 99 1.12 -15.27 -0.72
C PRO A 99 0.45 -15.02 -2.07
N ASP A 100 -0.69 -14.31 -2.08
CA ASP A 100 -1.53 -14.17 -3.27
C ASP A 100 -1.96 -12.70 -3.50
N GLY A 101 -1.38 -11.76 -2.75
CA GLY A 101 -1.90 -10.40 -2.63
C GLY A 101 -2.86 -10.24 -1.46
N ALA A 102 -3.28 -9.00 -1.18
CA ALA A 102 -4.23 -8.66 -0.11
C ALA A 102 -4.66 -7.19 -0.20
N VAL A 103 -5.75 -6.86 0.51
CA VAL A 103 -6.10 -5.49 0.89
C VAL A 103 -5.47 -5.16 2.24
N LEU A 104 -4.70 -4.08 2.34
CA LEU A 104 -4.08 -3.60 3.57
C LEU A 104 -4.57 -2.19 3.85
N GLN A 105 -5.24 -2.01 4.98
CA GLN A 105 -5.95 -0.79 5.32
C GLN A 105 -5.63 -0.34 6.74
N SER A 106 -5.22 0.92 6.87
CA SER A 106 -5.29 1.65 8.12
C SER A 106 -6.15 2.90 7.93
N ARG A 107 -6.60 3.53 9.01
CA ARG A 107 -7.19 4.88 8.91
C ARG A 107 -6.11 5.92 9.15
N ASP A 108 -5.34 5.75 10.22
CA ASP A 108 -4.42 6.76 10.73
C ASP A 108 -2.94 6.27 10.70
N GLY A 109 -2.73 4.96 10.66
CA GLY A 109 -1.39 4.37 10.71
C GLY A 109 -0.75 4.15 9.34
N ALA A 110 0.57 3.99 9.34
CA ALA A 110 1.33 3.65 8.14
C ALA A 110 1.05 2.23 7.63
N VAL A 111 1.19 2.00 6.33
CA VAL A 111 1.10 0.68 5.70
C VAL A 111 2.46 0.29 5.13
N GLN A 112 3.01 -0.84 5.56
CA GLN A 112 4.31 -1.34 5.13
C GLN A 112 4.17 -2.75 4.57
N ILE A 113 4.58 -2.93 3.31
CA ILE A 113 4.52 -4.20 2.60
C ILE A 113 5.93 -4.60 2.17
N THR A 114 6.32 -5.83 2.49
CA THR A 114 7.58 -6.44 2.01
C THR A 114 7.27 -7.79 1.38
N ASP A 115 7.52 -7.92 0.09
CA ASP A 115 7.29 -9.14 -0.69
C ASP A 115 5.83 -9.62 -0.67
N ALA A 116 5.06 -9.25 -1.69
CA ALA A 116 3.71 -9.76 -1.92
C ALA A 116 3.63 -10.36 -3.32
N GLN A 117 3.19 -11.61 -3.48
CA GLN A 117 3.28 -12.29 -4.79
C GLN A 117 2.12 -11.98 -5.74
N GLY A 118 1.03 -11.37 -5.26
CA GLY A 118 -0.16 -11.05 -6.07
C GLY A 118 -0.53 -9.56 -6.07
N GLU A 119 -1.80 -9.29 -6.38
CA GLU A 119 -2.35 -7.93 -6.44
C GLU A 119 -2.50 -7.34 -5.03
N VAL A 120 -2.08 -6.10 -4.86
CA VAL A 120 -2.10 -5.43 -3.55
C VAL A 120 -2.83 -4.11 -3.66
N THR A 121 -3.74 -3.89 -2.72
CA THR A 121 -4.37 -2.60 -2.46
C THR A 121 -3.93 -2.13 -1.08
N ALA A 122 -3.18 -1.04 -1.01
CA ALA A 122 -2.72 -0.43 0.23
C ALA A 122 -3.40 0.93 0.42
N GLU A 123 -4.08 1.12 1.54
CA GLU A 123 -4.81 2.36 1.80
C GLU A 123 -4.59 2.86 3.23
N THR A 124 -4.45 4.16 3.37
CA THR A 124 -4.54 4.87 4.66
C THR A 124 -5.10 6.27 4.44
N ASN A 125 -5.40 7.04 5.49
CA ASN A 125 -5.73 8.46 5.32
C ASN A 125 -4.59 9.35 5.78
N ASP A 126 -3.98 9.07 6.94
CA ASP A 126 -2.98 9.97 7.54
C ASP A 126 -1.57 9.36 7.63
N GLY A 127 -1.39 8.15 7.09
CA GLY A 127 -0.15 7.39 7.19
C GLY A 127 0.67 7.38 5.90
N ASP A 128 1.98 7.12 6.05
CA ASP A 128 2.83 6.80 4.90
C ASP A 128 2.55 5.38 4.39
N ILE A 129 2.73 5.17 3.09
CA ILE A 129 2.70 3.84 2.48
C ILE A 129 4.09 3.50 1.94
N THR A 130 4.66 2.39 2.41
CA THR A 130 5.93 1.87 1.91
C THR A 130 5.75 0.46 1.36
N VAL A 131 6.12 0.25 0.10
CA VAL A 131 6.03 -1.05 -0.57
C VAL A 131 7.39 -1.45 -1.12
N ASN A 132 7.86 -2.65 -0.77
CA ASN A 132 9.08 -3.25 -1.30
C ASN A 132 8.77 -4.63 -1.86
N GLY A 133 8.64 -4.75 -3.19
CA GLY A 133 8.39 -6.01 -3.87
C GLY A 133 6.92 -6.39 -3.95
N THR A 134 6.34 -6.34 -5.15
CA THR A 134 5.03 -6.96 -5.45
C THR A 134 5.11 -7.81 -6.73
N GLY A 135 4.33 -8.89 -6.80
CA GLY A 135 4.25 -9.79 -7.96
C GLY A 135 3.05 -9.54 -8.87
N GLY A 136 2.05 -8.78 -8.39
CA GLY A 136 0.88 -8.35 -9.16
C GLY A 136 0.78 -6.83 -9.34
N THR A 137 -0.42 -6.37 -9.69
CA THR A 137 -0.73 -4.93 -9.76
C THR A 137 -0.72 -4.34 -8.35
N LEU A 138 -0.12 -3.16 -8.19
CA LEU A 138 -0.16 -2.39 -6.95
C LEU A 138 -1.07 -1.17 -7.12
N SER A 139 -2.00 -1.01 -6.19
CA SER A 139 -2.67 0.25 -5.91
C SER A 139 -2.32 0.73 -4.50
N ALA A 140 -1.92 1.99 -4.34
CA ALA A 140 -1.53 2.59 -3.06
C ALA A 140 -2.12 3.99 -2.92
N VAL A 141 -2.95 4.23 -1.90
CA VAL A 141 -3.65 5.51 -1.72
C VAL A 141 -3.55 6.01 -0.28
N THR A 142 -3.14 7.26 -0.10
CA THR A 142 -3.26 7.99 1.18
C THR A 142 -3.88 9.37 0.97
N GLN A 143 -4.23 10.09 2.03
CA GLN A 143 -4.67 11.49 1.91
C GLN A 143 -3.58 12.44 2.38
N ASP A 144 -2.98 12.17 3.54
CA ASP A 144 -1.90 12.93 4.15
C ASP A 144 -0.79 11.91 4.49
N GLY A 145 0.29 11.93 3.73
CA GLY A 145 1.36 10.95 3.81
C GLY A 145 2.07 10.75 2.48
N SER A 146 3.32 10.31 2.59
CA SER A 146 4.14 10.00 1.42
C SER A 146 4.00 8.54 1.00
N ILE A 147 4.12 8.29 -0.30
CA ILE A 147 4.10 6.94 -0.85
C ILE A 147 5.46 6.60 -1.46
N GLN A 148 6.09 5.55 -0.93
CA GLN A 148 7.33 5.01 -1.47
C GLN A 148 7.14 3.58 -1.97
N VAL A 149 7.41 3.37 -3.26
CA VAL A 149 7.29 2.06 -3.92
C VAL A 149 8.61 1.66 -4.56
N ARG A 150 9.09 0.47 -4.20
CA ARG A 150 10.28 -0.19 -4.73
C ARG A 150 9.93 -1.58 -5.26
N ASP A 151 10.49 -1.92 -6.41
CA ASP A 151 10.36 -3.23 -7.06
C ASP A 151 8.90 -3.76 -7.22
N PRO A 152 7.92 -2.94 -7.64
CA PRO A 152 6.59 -3.47 -7.94
C PRO A 152 6.61 -4.26 -9.26
N ALA A 153 5.75 -5.26 -9.42
CA ALA A 153 5.62 -5.93 -10.73
C ALA A 153 4.89 -5.06 -11.75
N ARG A 154 3.86 -4.33 -11.31
CA ARG A 154 3.03 -3.47 -12.15
C ARG A 154 2.37 -2.38 -11.33
N ILE A 155 2.38 -1.14 -11.83
CA ILE A 155 1.67 -0.01 -11.23
C ILE A 155 0.22 0.06 -11.73
N GLY A 156 -0.72 0.17 -10.80
CA GLY A 156 -2.10 0.57 -11.02
C GLY A 156 -2.29 2.04 -10.65
N GLU A 157 -2.88 2.30 -9.49
CA GLU A 157 -3.14 3.64 -8.95
C GLU A 157 -2.16 3.96 -7.81
N ILE A 158 -1.49 5.10 -7.84
CA ILE A 158 -0.73 5.61 -6.70
C ILE A 158 -1.17 7.04 -6.44
N SER A 159 -1.78 7.32 -5.29
CA SER A 159 -2.31 8.67 -5.04
C SER A 159 -2.14 9.14 -3.60
N THR A 160 -1.76 10.40 -3.44
CA THR A 160 -1.87 11.14 -2.17
C THR A 160 -2.45 12.54 -2.40
N GLN A 161 -2.97 13.20 -1.37
CA GLN A 161 -3.39 14.59 -1.48
C GLN A 161 -2.27 15.51 -0.99
N ASP A 162 -1.64 15.19 0.13
CA ASP A 162 -0.52 15.92 0.73
C ASP A 162 0.62 14.94 1.00
N GLY A 163 1.71 15.07 0.25
CA GLY A 163 2.88 14.22 0.37
C GLY A 163 3.54 13.86 -0.97
N ASP A 164 4.78 13.39 -0.85
CA ASP A 164 5.58 13.01 -2.01
C ASP A 164 5.26 11.58 -2.47
N ILE A 165 5.38 11.34 -3.77
CA ILE A 165 5.33 9.99 -4.34
C ILE A 165 6.68 9.65 -4.99
N MET A 166 7.32 8.61 -4.48
CA MET A 166 8.54 8.04 -5.06
C MET A 166 8.30 6.60 -5.49
N THR A 167 8.25 6.32 -6.79
CA THR A 167 7.87 4.99 -7.30
C THR A 167 8.75 4.47 -8.44
N ASP A 168 8.99 3.16 -8.44
CA ASP A 168 9.51 2.41 -9.59
C ASP A 168 8.36 2.04 -10.53
N VAL A 169 8.56 2.21 -11.84
CA VAL A 169 7.54 1.97 -12.86
C VAL A 169 8.08 0.99 -13.92
N PRO A 170 8.19 -0.31 -13.61
CA PRO A 170 8.66 -1.31 -14.58
C PRO A 170 7.57 -1.74 -15.58
N ALA A 171 6.31 -1.69 -15.17
CA ALA A 171 5.15 -1.96 -16.01
C ALA A 171 3.92 -1.24 -15.45
N VAL A 172 2.90 -1.03 -16.29
CA VAL A 172 1.67 -0.33 -15.93
C VAL A 172 0.42 -1.18 -16.23
N ALA A 173 -0.65 -0.95 -15.47
CA ALA A 173 -2.00 -1.43 -15.77
C ALA A 173 -2.66 -0.54 -16.85
N LYS A 174 -3.83 -0.95 -17.36
CA LYS A 174 -4.49 -0.27 -18.48
C LYS A 174 -4.89 1.17 -18.20
N ASP A 175 -5.22 1.46 -16.95
CA ASP A 175 -5.71 2.75 -16.48
C ASP A 175 -4.81 3.27 -15.35
N ALA A 176 -3.49 3.12 -15.51
CA ALA A 176 -2.54 3.48 -14.47
C ALA A 176 -2.42 5.00 -14.28
N GLU A 177 -2.39 5.41 -13.03
CA GLU A 177 -2.39 6.82 -12.62
C GLU A 177 -1.52 7.01 -11.38
N ILE A 178 -0.73 8.08 -11.39
CA ILE A 178 0.12 8.48 -10.27
C ILE A 178 -0.16 9.95 -9.99
N GLU A 179 -0.72 10.27 -8.83
CA GLU A 179 -1.20 11.63 -8.56
C GLU A 179 -0.86 12.11 -7.15
N THR A 180 -0.33 13.32 -7.03
CA THR A 180 -0.33 14.06 -5.76
C THR A 180 -0.97 15.43 -5.95
N SER A 181 -1.54 16.03 -4.90
CA SER A 181 -2.05 17.42 -5.01
C SER A 181 -1.02 18.43 -4.50
N ASP A 182 -0.38 18.16 -3.36
CA ASP A 182 0.68 18.99 -2.78
C ASP A 182 1.86 18.06 -2.47
N GLY A 183 2.88 18.09 -3.32
CA GLY A 183 4.05 17.23 -3.19
C GLY A 183 4.75 16.92 -4.51
N ASP A 184 5.96 16.38 -4.39
CA ASP A 184 6.80 16.06 -5.52
C ASP A 184 6.53 14.64 -6.04
N LEU A 185 6.65 14.48 -7.36
CA LEU A 185 6.61 13.17 -8.01
C LEU A 185 7.99 12.76 -8.49
N LEU A 186 8.51 11.65 -7.97
CA LEU A 186 9.71 11.01 -8.48
C LEU A 186 9.37 9.65 -9.08
N LEU A 187 9.43 9.59 -10.42
CA LEU A 187 9.14 8.41 -11.20
C LEU A 187 10.43 7.78 -11.73
N ARG A 188 10.68 6.52 -11.37
CA ARG A 188 11.81 5.73 -11.88
C ARG A 188 11.33 4.76 -12.94
N ILE A 189 11.54 5.12 -14.20
CA ILE A 189 11.07 4.37 -15.37
C ILE A 189 11.94 3.14 -15.58
N GLY A 190 11.31 1.96 -15.67
CA GLY A 190 12.02 0.72 -15.93
C GLY A 190 12.42 0.58 -17.40
N GLU A 191 13.55 -0.07 -17.66
CA GLU A 191 14.09 -0.29 -19.03
C GLU A 191 13.13 -1.07 -19.95
N ALA A 192 12.26 -1.91 -19.38
CA ALA A 192 11.30 -2.72 -20.09
C ALA A 192 9.88 -2.11 -20.15
N LEU A 193 9.71 -0.86 -19.68
CA LEU A 193 8.41 -0.21 -19.68
C LEU A 193 7.93 0.02 -21.12
N ASP A 194 6.65 -0.28 -21.36
CA ASP A 194 5.95 -0.03 -22.60
C ASP A 194 4.70 0.80 -22.31
N THR A 195 4.78 2.12 -22.53
CA THR A 195 3.72 3.06 -22.17
C THR A 195 3.69 4.31 -23.04
N VAL A 196 2.50 4.88 -23.21
CA VAL A 196 2.33 6.30 -23.54
C VAL A 196 2.26 7.05 -22.21
N LEU A 197 3.21 7.94 -21.98
CA LEU A 197 3.37 8.69 -20.75
C LEU A 197 2.85 10.12 -20.93
N THR A 198 1.94 10.54 -20.06
CA THR A 198 1.48 11.92 -19.94
C THR A 198 1.79 12.41 -18.53
N VAL A 199 2.63 13.43 -18.42
CA VAL A 199 3.05 14.04 -17.16
C VAL A 199 2.63 15.51 -17.12
N GLY A 200 2.13 15.97 -15.97
CA GLY A 200 1.81 17.38 -15.77
C GLY A 200 2.12 17.87 -14.35
N THR A 201 2.36 19.17 -14.24
CA THR A 201 2.30 19.92 -12.99
C THR A 201 1.51 21.22 -13.21
N ALA A 202 0.75 21.68 -12.22
CA ALA A 202 0.03 22.96 -12.31
C ALA A 202 0.89 24.14 -11.80
N ASP A 203 1.64 23.94 -10.72
CA ASP A 203 2.65 24.87 -10.19
C ASP A 203 3.92 24.08 -9.82
N GLY A 204 4.95 24.17 -10.66
CA GLY A 204 6.20 23.42 -10.54
C GLY A 204 6.91 23.23 -11.87
N GLU A 205 7.99 22.45 -11.87
CA GLU A 205 8.78 22.14 -13.06
C GLU A 205 8.87 20.62 -13.33
N ILE A 206 8.90 20.25 -14.61
CA ILE A 206 9.16 18.88 -15.05
C ILE A 206 10.63 18.71 -15.43
N LEU A 207 11.34 17.87 -14.69
CA LEU A 207 12.74 17.52 -14.90
C LEU A 207 12.86 16.08 -15.41
N VAL A 208 13.56 15.91 -16.53
CA VAL A 208 13.89 14.59 -17.08
C VAL A 208 15.39 14.36 -16.96
N SER A 209 15.77 13.30 -16.26
CA SER A 209 17.16 12.89 -16.04
C SER A 209 17.35 11.44 -16.45
N ASP A 210 18.59 11.09 -16.83
CA ASP A 210 18.98 9.72 -17.22
C ASP A 210 18.03 9.13 -18.28
N VAL A 211 18.13 9.56 -19.55
CA VAL A 211 17.19 9.14 -20.61
C VAL A 211 17.31 7.63 -20.88
N ALA A 212 16.31 6.85 -20.45
CA ALA A 212 16.24 5.42 -20.72
C ALA A 212 16.31 5.13 -22.23
N PRO A 213 16.97 4.04 -22.64
CA PRO A 213 16.88 3.54 -24.00
C PRO A 213 15.42 3.28 -24.38
N GLY A 214 14.86 4.11 -25.28
CA GLY A 214 13.48 3.95 -25.74
C GLY A 214 12.51 5.04 -25.29
N LEU A 215 12.92 5.97 -24.42
CA LEU A 215 12.11 7.15 -24.12
C LEU A 215 12.14 8.13 -25.31
N GLN A 216 10.99 8.35 -25.95
CA GLN A 216 10.79 9.28 -27.05
C GLN A 216 9.87 10.41 -26.61
N ILE A 217 10.47 11.57 -26.31
CA ILE A 217 9.72 12.78 -25.96
C ILE A 217 9.06 13.33 -27.23
N GLN A 218 7.73 13.43 -27.21
CA GLN A 218 6.94 13.99 -28.31
C GLN A 218 6.68 15.48 -28.11
N ARG A 219 6.43 15.88 -26.86
CA ARG A 219 6.17 17.25 -26.46
C ARG A 219 6.67 17.47 -25.04
N GLN A 220 7.32 18.61 -24.81
CA GLN A 220 7.76 19.02 -23.49
C GLN A 220 7.66 20.54 -23.36
N SER A 221 7.10 20.98 -22.24
CA SER A 221 7.18 22.33 -21.69
C SER A 221 7.68 22.24 -20.25
N ASP A 222 7.67 23.36 -19.53
CA ASP A 222 8.02 23.39 -18.11
C ASP A 222 6.98 22.65 -17.25
N SER A 223 5.73 22.55 -17.72
CA SER A 223 4.57 22.04 -16.96
C SER A 223 3.83 20.84 -17.58
N GLU A 224 4.19 20.43 -18.80
CA GLU A 224 3.59 19.28 -19.50
C GLU A 224 4.68 18.46 -20.20
N LEU A 225 4.56 17.14 -20.15
CA LEU A 225 5.40 16.21 -20.90
C LEU A 225 4.55 15.09 -21.49
N GLU A 226 4.67 14.89 -22.80
CA GLU A 226 4.13 13.74 -23.50
C GLU A 226 5.31 12.94 -24.09
N ALA A 227 5.39 11.67 -23.74
CA ALA A 227 6.43 10.78 -24.20
C ALA A 227 5.90 9.38 -24.48
N VAL A 228 6.64 8.62 -25.28
CA VAL A 228 6.43 7.19 -25.49
C VAL A 228 7.63 6.44 -24.98
N VAL A 229 7.42 5.38 -24.23
CA VAL A 229 8.44 4.42 -23.78
C VAL A 229 8.12 3.07 -24.42
N GLY A 230 9.12 2.42 -25.01
CA GLY A 230 8.91 1.15 -25.71
C GLY A 230 8.04 1.32 -26.97
N ASP A 231 6.99 0.51 -27.11
CA ASP A 231 6.07 0.52 -28.25
C ASP A 231 4.87 1.48 -28.06
N GLY A 232 4.64 1.96 -26.84
CA GLY A 232 3.57 2.86 -26.47
C GLY A 232 2.18 2.22 -26.42
N THR A 233 2.03 1.02 -25.85
CA THR A 233 0.75 0.28 -25.93
C THR A 233 -0.27 0.60 -24.85
N THR A 234 0.18 1.08 -23.68
CA THR A 234 -0.66 1.30 -22.50
C THR A 234 -0.51 2.74 -21.99
N PRO A 235 -1.56 3.47 -21.59
CA PRO A 235 -1.40 4.81 -21.06
C PRO A 235 -0.97 4.81 -19.58
N LEU A 236 -0.12 5.76 -19.21
CA LEU A 236 0.20 6.14 -17.84
C LEU A 236 0.06 7.66 -17.70
N ARG A 237 -0.74 8.09 -16.72
CA ARG A 237 -0.84 9.50 -16.34
C ARG A 237 -0.10 9.72 -15.02
N ALA A 238 0.71 10.77 -14.98
CA ALA A 238 1.34 11.22 -13.75
C ALA A 238 1.13 12.72 -13.57
N HIS A 239 0.61 13.15 -12.42
CA HIS A 239 0.25 14.57 -12.24
C HIS A 239 0.48 15.03 -10.81
N THR A 240 1.06 16.21 -10.64
CA THR A 240 1.04 16.95 -9.36
C THR A 240 0.34 18.29 -9.55
N TYR A 241 -0.30 18.83 -8.53
CA TYR A 241 -0.90 20.17 -8.64
C TYR A 241 0.09 21.25 -8.15
N ASP A 242 0.68 21.09 -6.98
CA ASP A 242 1.73 21.95 -6.43
C ASP A 242 2.95 21.07 -6.11
N GLY A 243 3.98 21.14 -6.97
CA GLY A 243 5.17 20.32 -6.84
C GLY A 243 5.91 20.06 -8.15
N ASP A 244 7.15 19.60 -8.02
CA ASP A 244 7.99 19.24 -9.15
C ASP A 244 7.76 17.80 -9.57
N VAL A 245 7.95 17.53 -10.87
CA VAL A 245 7.97 16.16 -11.38
C VAL A 245 9.35 15.80 -11.89
N MET A 246 9.98 14.83 -11.23
CA MET A 246 11.24 14.24 -11.67
C MET A 246 10.99 12.89 -12.33
N LEU A 247 11.20 12.85 -13.64
CA LEU A 247 11.33 11.61 -14.39
C LEU A 247 12.80 11.19 -14.38
N ARG A 248 13.07 10.01 -13.84
CA ARG A 248 14.38 9.36 -13.91
C ARG A 248 14.24 8.04 -14.62
N ALA A 249 15.14 7.73 -15.54
CA ALA A 249 15.07 6.49 -16.29
C ALA A 249 16.44 5.80 -16.40
#